data_AF-A0A380P230-F1
#
_entry.id   AF-A0A380P230-F1
#
_cell.length_a   1.000
_cell.length_b   1.000
_cell.length_c   1.000
_cell.angle_alpha   90.00
_cell.angle_beta   90.00
_cell.angle_gamma   90.00
#
_symmetry.space_group_name_H-M   'P 1'
#
loop_
_entity.id
_entity.type
_entity.pdbx_description
1 polymer ?
#
loop_
_entity_poly.entity_id
_entity_poly.type
_entity_poly.pdbx_seq_one_letter_code
_entity_poly.pdbx_strand_id
1 'polypeptide(L)' 'MWHTIVRPESGGNPNAVSPNGYRGLGQTKEGWGTGSVAQQTQGMVNYATSRYGSVSNAISFRQANGWW' A
#
# COMPACT_ATOMS: atom_id res chain seq x y z
N MET A 1 -7.77 -5.55 -0.06
CA MET A 1 -6.57 -4.72 -0.28
C MET A 1 -6.81 -3.65 -1.35
N TRP A 2 -7.24 -4.01 -2.57
CA TRP A 2 -7.50 -3.04 -3.64
C TRP A 2 -8.48 -1.92 -3.26
N HIS A 3 -9.73 -2.26 -2.90
CA HIS A 3 -10.76 -1.27 -2.60
C HIS A 3 -10.52 -0.50 -1.29
N THR A 4 -9.86 -1.12 -0.32
CA THR A 4 -9.70 -0.57 1.04
C THR A 4 -8.41 0.21 1.24
N ILE A 5 -7.33 -0.16 0.54
CA ILE A 5 -6.01 0.43 0.69
C ILE A 5 -5.61 1.11 -0.62
N VAL A 6 -5.42 0.35 -1.70
CA VAL A 6 -4.84 0.89 -2.94
C VAL A 6 -5.65 2.04 -3.52
N ARG A 7 -6.97 1.88 -3.64
CA ARG A 7 -7.83 2.92 -4.24
C ARG A 7 -7.85 4.21 -3.39
N PRO A 8 -7.98 4.16 -2.05
CA PRO A 8 -7.80 5.34 -1.21
C PRO A 8 -6.40 5.97 -1.25
N GLU A 9 -5.33 5.17 -1.25
CA GLU A 9 -3.96 5.68 -1.18
C GLU A 9 -3.50 6.32 -2.49
N SER A 10 -3.74 5.68 -3.62
CA SER A 10 -3.13 6.05 -4.91
C SER A 10 -4.13 6.19 -6.06
N GLY A 11 -5.43 5.95 -5.81
CA GLY A 11 -6.41 5.82 -6.89
C GLY A 11 -6.19 4.60 -7.80
N GLY A 12 -5.28 3.69 -7.42
CA GLY A 12 -4.82 2.61 -8.30
C GLY A 12 -3.70 3.00 -9.25
N ASN A 13 -3.11 4.19 -9.11
CA ASN A 13 -1.99 4.62 -9.95
C ASN A 13 -0.65 4.09 -9.39
N PRO A 14 0.01 3.13 -10.08
CA PRO A 14 1.30 2.60 -9.64
C PRO A 14 2.45 3.62 -9.76
N ASN A 15 2.24 4.75 -10.42
CA ASN A 15 3.20 5.84 -10.55
C ASN A 15 2.82 7.05 -9.69
N ALA A 16 1.87 6.91 -8.75
CA ALA A 16 1.49 7.99 -7.86
C ALA A 16 2.69 8.45 -7.02
N VAL A 17 2.92 9.75 -6.94
CA VAL A 17 3.94 10.37 -6.09
C VAL A 17 3.27 11.48 -5.30
N SER A 18 3.30 11.37 -3.97
CA SER A 18 2.81 12.43 -3.09
C SER A 18 3.88 13.51 -2.89
N PRO A 19 3.48 14.75 -2.54
CA PRO A 19 4.41 15.81 -2.14
C PRO A 19 5.34 15.41 -0.97
N ASN A 20 4.90 14.49 -0.11
CA ASN A 20 5.64 14.00 1.05
C ASN A 20 6.62 12.85 0.72
N GLY A 21 6.76 12.51 -0.56
CA GLY A 21 7.72 11.52 -1.06
C GLY A 21 7.25 10.06 -1.01
N TYR A 22 5.98 9.81 -0.69
CA TYR A 22 5.39 8.47 -0.79
C TYR A 22 5.06 8.13 -2.24
N ARG A 23 5.25 6.86 -2.63
CA ARG A 23 5.19 6.41 -4.02
C ARG A 23 4.37 5.12 -4.17
N GLY A 24 3.81 4.96 -5.38
CA GLY A 24 3.18 3.73 -5.84
C GLY A 24 1.81 3.42 -5.24
N LEU A 25 1.33 2.20 -5.50
CA LEU A 25 -0.02 1.73 -5.17
C LEU A 25 -0.34 1.86 -3.67
N GLY A 26 0.65 1.57 -2.85
CA GLY A 26 0.55 1.61 -1.40
C GLY A 26 0.91 2.96 -0.76
N GLN A 27 1.32 3.96 -1.55
CA GLN A 27 1.91 5.20 -1.03
C GLN A 27 2.93 4.93 0.07
N THR A 28 4.07 4.35 -0.31
CA THR A 28 5.15 3.97 0.61
C THR A 28 6.46 4.71 0.32
N LYS A 29 7.39 4.73 1.29
CA LYS A 29 8.79 5.13 1.10
C LYS A 29 9.73 3.94 0.89
N GLU A 30 9.21 2.73 1.06
CA GLU A 30 9.96 1.50 0.80
C GLU A 30 10.33 1.37 -0.68
N GLY A 31 11.45 0.71 -0.98
CA GLY A 31 11.94 0.56 -2.35
C GLY A 31 10.96 -0.15 -3.30
N TRP A 32 10.08 -1.01 -2.76
CA TRP A 32 9.04 -1.68 -3.55
C TRP A 32 7.92 -0.74 -4.01
N GLY A 33 7.85 0.50 -3.50
CA GLY A 33 6.92 1.54 -3.98
C GLY A 33 7.25 2.07 -5.38
N THR A 34 8.38 1.68 -5.95
CA THR A 34 8.80 1.98 -7.32
C THR A 34 9.10 0.67 -8.05
N GLY A 35 8.35 0.38 -9.12
CA GLY A 35 8.45 -0.90 -9.85
C GLY A 35 7.16 -1.24 -10.58
N SER A 36 7.10 -2.44 -11.16
CA SER A 36 5.89 -2.96 -11.81
C SER A 36 4.74 -3.13 -10.81
N VAL A 37 3.50 -3.19 -11.30
CA VAL A 37 2.31 -3.49 -10.48
C VAL A 37 2.50 -4.77 -9.66
N ALA A 38 3.13 -5.79 -10.23
CA ALA A 38 3.41 -7.05 -9.54
C ALA A 38 4.41 -6.86 -8.38
N GLN A 39 5.50 -6.11 -8.59
CA GLN A 39 6.48 -5.82 -7.55
C GLN A 39 5.87 -5.01 -6.40
N GLN A 40 5.08 -4.00 -6.73
CA GLN A 40 4.38 -3.18 -5.72
C GLN A 40 3.37 -4.02 -4.94
N THR A 41 2.59 -4.87 -5.62
CA THR A 41 1.61 -5.75 -4.98
C THR A 41 2.29 -6.74 -4.03
N GLN A 42 3.39 -7.37 -4.46
CA GLN A 42 4.17 -8.26 -3.61
C GLN A 42 4.73 -7.52 -2.39
N GLY A 43 5.27 -6.31 -2.59
CA GLY A 43 5.74 -5.45 -1.52
C GLY A 43 4.64 -5.14 -0.49
N MET A 44 3.44 -4.80 -0.96
CA MET A 44 2.28 -4.55 -0.09
C MET A 44 1.86 -5.79 0.70
N VAL A 45 1.84 -6.99 0.10
CA VAL A 45 1.50 -8.24 0.80
C VAL A 45 2.54 -8.58 1.86
N ASN A 46 3.83 -8.44 1.53
CA ASN A 46 4.91 -8.68 2.47
C ASN A 46 4.86 -7.69 3.63
N TYR A 47 4.66 -6.41 3.33
CA TYR A 47 4.50 -5.35 4.34
C TYR A 47 3.28 -5.58 5.23
N ALA A 48 2.15 -5.98 4.64
CA ALA A 48 0.95 -6.28 5.40
C ALA A 48 1.17 -7.43 6.38
N THR A 49 1.86 -8.47 5.94
CA THR A 49 2.21 -9.62 6.77
C THR A 49 3.22 -9.24 7.86
N SER A 50 4.26 -8.48 7.56
CA SER A 50 5.29 -8.14 8.54
C SER A 50 4.82 -7.13 9.59
N ARG A 51 4.05 -6.11 9.18
CA ARG A 51 3.59 -5.04 10.07
C ARG A 51 2.31 -5.39 10.82
N TYR A 52 1.36 -6.06 10.17
CA TYR A 52 0.03 -6.34 10.71
C TYR A 52 -0.23 -7.82 11.01
N GLY A 53 0.71 -8.70 10.68
CA GLY A 53 0.57 -10.16 10.84
C GLY A 53 -0.22 -10.84 9.72
N SER A 54 -1.05 -10.11 8.96
CA SER A 54 -1.75 -10.62 7.79
C SER A 54 -2.31 -9.48 6.91
N VAL A 55 -2.66 -9.81 5.67
CA VAL A 55 -3.42 -8.89 4.79
C VAL A 55 -4.78 -8.53 5.37
N SER A 56 -5.45 -9.48 6.04
CA SER A 56 -6.74 -9.21 6.70
C SER A 56 -6.60 -8.17 7.79
N ASN A 57 -5.57 -8.27 8.63
CA ASN A 57 -5.33 -7.32 9.70
C ASN A 57 -4.98 -5.92 9.16
N ALA A 58 -4.20 -5.82 8.08
CA ALA A 58 -3.91 -4.55 7.43
C ALA A 58 -5.18 -3.87 6.90
N ILE A 59 -6.11 -4.63 6.32
CA ILE A 59 -7.41 -4.14 5.86
C ILE A 59 -8.25 -3.63 7.04
N SER A 60 -8.37 -4.41 8.12
CA SER A 60 -9.10 -4.00 9.32
C SER A 60 -8.50 -2.74 9.94
N PHE A 61 -7.16 -2.67 9.99
CA PHE A 61 -6.44 -1.51 10.49
C PHE A 61 -6.77 -0.25 9.66
N ARG A 62 -6.71 -0.34 8.33
CA ARG A 62 -7.04 0.79 7.43
C ARG A 62 -8.47 1.27 7.58
N GLN A 63 -9.41 0.36 7.76
CA GLN A 63 -10.83 0.71 7.97
C GLN A 63 -11.03 1.44 9.30
N ALA A 64 -10.33 1.04 10.36
CA ALA A 64 -10.44 1.67 11.67
C ALA A 64 -9.70 3.01 11.78
N ASN A 65 -8.57 3.16 11.08
CA ASN A 65 -7.64 4.27 11.34
C ASN A 65 -7.54 5.31 10.20
N GLY A 66 -7.98 4.99 8.99
CA GLY A 66 -7.86 5.92 7.87
C GLY A 66 -6.47 5.96 7.21
N TRP A 67 -5.52 5.15 7.67
CA TRP A 67 -4.17 4.96 7.10
C TRP A 67 -3.74 3.49 7.22
N TRP A 68 -2.69 3.08 6.51
CA TRP A 68 -2.20 1.68 6.52
C TRP A 68 -0.67 1.58 6.57
#